data_AF-S6CMQ7-F1
#
_entry.id   AF-S6CMQ7-F1
#
_cell.length_a   1.000
_cell.length_b   1.000
_cell.length_c   1.000
_cell.angle_alpha   90.00
_cell.angle_beta   90.00
_cell.angle_gamma   90.00
#
_symmetry.space_group_name_H-M   'P 1'
#
loop_
_entity.id
_entity.type
_entity.pdbx_description
1 polymer ?
#
loop_
_entity_poly.entity_id
_entity_poly.type
_entity_poly.pdbx_seq_one_letter_code
_entity_poly.pdbx_strand_id
1 'polypeptide(L)'
;EMHQYLDSDGSGTSDVCVSNTIGASRLADATAWLKSTGKKGFLGEIGAGSNTACIQAVFGALCSMQQAGGVWIGVSWWAAGP
;
A
#
# COMPACT_ATOMS: atom_id res chain seq x y z
N GLU A 1 1.36 -11.34 -5.84
CA GLU A 1 0.24 -10.41 -5.60
C GLU A 1 0.10 -10.30 -4.08
N MET A 2 -0.20 -9.11 -3.56
CA MET A 2 -0.33 -8.79 -2.13
C MET A 2 -1.42 -7.72 -1.96
N HIS A 3 -2.14 -7.74 -0.85
CA HIS A 3 -3.14 -6.73 -0.49
C HIS A 3 -2.67 -5.93 0.71
N GLN A 4 -3.02 -4.64 0.78
CA GLN A 4 -2.69 -3.82 1.93
C GLN A 4 -3.74 -2.74 2.22
N TYR A 5 -4.39 -2.84 3.38
CA TYR A 5 -5.19 -1.75 3.96
C TYR A 5 -4.43 -1.05 5.09
N LEU A 6 -4.92 0.11 5.50
CA LEU A 6 -4.16 1.07 6.32
C LEU A 6 -4.75 1.29 7.72
N ASP A 7 -5.86 0.63 8.03
CA ASP A 7 -6.51 0.60 9.34
C ASP A 7 -5.79 -0.33 10.33
N SER A 8 -6.21 -0.30 11.59
CA SER A 8 -5.48 -0.89 12.72
C SER A 8 -5.11 -2.36 12.55
N ASP A 9 -6.03 -3.16 12.02
CA ASP A 9 -5.83 -4.59 11.77
C ASP A 9 -5.51 -4.93 10.31
N GLY A 10 -5.52 -3.92 9.42
CA GLY A 10 -5.26 -4.11 8.00
C GLY A 10 -6.40 -4.83 7.27
N SER A 11 -7.61 -4.86 7.85
CA SER A 11 -8.79 -5.49 7.24
C SER A 11 -9.44 -4.63 6.16
N GLY A 12 -9.24 -3.32 6.17
CA GLY A 12 -9.90 -2.39 5.24
C GLY A 12 -11.35 -2.10 5.61
N THR A 13 -11.76 -2.34 6.86
CA THR A 13 -13.13 -2.16 7.33
C THR A 13 -13.35 -0.82 8.04
N SER A 14 -12.27 -0.14 8.42
CA SER A 14 -12.30 1.20 9.01
C SER A 14 -11.78 2.27 8.06
N ASP A 15 -12.37 3.46 8.13
CA ASP A 15 -11.93 4.65 7.39
C ASP A 15 -10.77 5.40 8.08
N VAL A 16 -10.32 4.92 9.25
CA VAL A 16 -9.22 5.48 10.02
C VAL A 16 -7.91 4.76 9.73
N CYS A 17 -6.92 5.48 9.20
CA CYS A 17 -5.57 4.98 9.02
C CYS A 17 -4.74 5.13 10.30
N VAL A 18 -3.88 4.13 10.60
CA VAL A 18 -3.05 4.11 11.83
C VAL A 18 -2.15 5.34 11.94
N SER A 19 -1.53 5.76 10.84
CA SER A 19 -0.69 6.95 10.76
C SER A 19 -0.61 7.42 9.30
N ASN A 20 -0.05 8.62 9.09
CA ASN A 20 0.23 9.13 7.74
C ASN A 20 1.42 8.44 7.04
N THR A 21 2.12 7.53 7.71
CA THR A 21 3.27 6.77 7.16
C THR A 21 2.98 5.27 7.03
N ILE A 22 1.85 4.79 7.56
CA ILE A 22 1.59 3.35 7.74
C ILE A 22 1.66 2.57 6.42
N GLY A 23 1.25 3.18 5.31
CA GLY A 23 1.31 2.54 3.98
C GLY A 23 2.74 2.19 3.56
N ALA A 24 3.68 3.13 3.67
CA ALA A 24 5.09 2.87 3.36
C ALA A 24 5.71 1.88 4.35
N SER A 25 5.38 2.00 5.65
CA SER A 25 5.90 1.10 6.68
C SER A 25 5.48 -0.35 6.45
N ARG A 26 4.21 -0.61 6.10
CA ARG A 26 3.70 -1.98 5.87
C ARG A 26 4.26 -2.62 4.58
N LEU A 27 4.62 -1.82 3.57
CA LEU A 27 5.19 -2.33 2.32
C LEU A 27 6.72 -2.54 2.38
N ALA A 28 7.40 -2.09 3.44
CA ALA A 28 8.86 -2.07 3.51
C ALA A 28 9.49 -3.48 3.41
N ASP A 29 9.01 -4.44 4.19
CA ASP A 29 9.57 -5.80 4.23
C ASP A 29 9.28 -6.56 2.93
N ALA A 30 8.06 -6.44 2.41
CA ALA A 30 7.70 -6.98 1.11
C ALA A 30 8.59 -6.40 0.00
N THR A 31 8.84 -5.09 0.02
CA THR A 31 9.73 -4.42 -0.93
C THR A 31 11.17 -4.95 -0.84
N ALA A 32 11.69 -5.13 0.37
CA ALA A 32 13.02 -5.70 0.60
C ALA A 32 13.10 -7.14 0.07
N TRP A 33 12.07 -7.94 0.31
CA TRP A 33 11.98 -9.31 -0.19
C TRP A 33 11.93 -9.37 -1.72
N LEU A 34 11.15 -8.50 -2.38
CA LEU A 34 11.09 -8.45 -3.83
C LEU A 34 12.46 -8.08 -4.44
N LYS A 35 13.16 -7.10 -3.83
CA LYS A 35 14.51 -6.71 -4.24
C LYS A 35 15.52 -7.85 -4.10
N SER A 36 15.52 -8.56 -2.97
CA SER A 36 16.50 -9.62 -2.70
C SER A 36 16.27 -10.87 -3.54
N THR A 37 15.02 -11.15 -3.91
CA THR A 37 14.66 -12.35 -4.67
C THR A 37 14.56 -12.12 -6.18
N GLY A 38 14.69 -10.87 -6.64
CA GLY A 38 14.50 -10.48 -8.04
C GLY A 38 13.07 -10.67 -8.54
N LYS A 39 12.10 -10.83 -7.63
CA LYS A 39 10.68 -11.01 -7.98
C LYS A 39 9.99 -9.67 -8.21
N LYS A 40 8.85 -9.73 -8.90
CA LYS A 40 7.98 -8.57 -9.15
C LYS A 40 6.71 -8.68 -8.33
N GLY A 41 6.29 -7.57 -7.74
CA GLY A 41 5.11 -7.45 -6.90
C GLY A 41 4.04 -6.59 -7.58
N PHE A 42 2.79 -6.98 -7.43
CA PHE A 42 1.62 -6.18 -7.77
C PHE A 42 0.77 -6.07 -6.51
N LEU A 43 0.37 -4.84 -6.16
CA LEU A 43 -0.48 -4.56 -5.02
C LEU A 43 -1.93 -4.60 -5.50
N GLY A 44 -2.57 -5.77 -5.43
CA GLY A 44 -3.89 -6.00 -6.02
C GLY A 44 -5.01 -5.25 -5.33
N GLU A 45 -4.85 -4.96 -4.04
CA GLU A 45 -5.81 -4.17 -3.28
C GLU A 45 -5.09 -3.17 -2.37
N ILE A 46 -5.53 -1.92 -2.48
CA ILE A 46 -5.34 -0.89 -1.47
C ILE A 46 -6.61 -0.04 -1.39
N GLY A 47 -7.02 0.29 -0.17
CA GLY A 47 -8.15 1.18 0.09
C GLY A 47 -7.93 1.92 1.41
N ALA A 48 -8.49 3.10 1.53
CA ALA A 48 -8.40 3.94 2.72
C ALA A 48 -9.53 4.96 2.77
N GLY A 49 -9.79 5.54 3.95
CA GLY A 49 -10.76 6.62 4.11
C GLY A 49 -10.38 7.91 3.37
N SER A 50 -11.37 8.70 2.99
CA SER A 50 -11.18 10.00 2.31
C SER A 50 -10.88 11.14 3.29
N ASN A 51 -9.79 11.02 4.04
CA ASN A 51 -9.33 12.01 5.01
C ASN A 51 -7.82 12.29 4.88
N THR A 52 -7.36 13.41 5.44
CA THR A 52 -5.98 13.91 5.27
C THR A 52 -4.92 12.88 5.67
N ALA A 53 -5.11 12.17 6.79
CA ALA A 53 -4.14 11.19 7.28
C ALA A 53 -4.03 10.00 6.32
N CYS A 54 -5.16 9.48 5.85
CA CYS A 54 -5.20 8.37 4.90
C CYS A 54 -4.66 8.74 3.52
N ILE A 55 -4.98 9.93 3.02
CA ILE A 55 -4.43 10.43 1.73
C ILE A 55 -2.91 10.48 1.78
N GLN A 56 -2.33 10.98 2.88
CA GLN A 56 -0.88 10.99 3.08
C GLN A 56 -0.30 9.58 3.17
N ALA A 57 -0.98 8.65 3.85
CA ALA A 57 -0.54 7.27 3.97
C ALA A 57 -0.53 6.52 2.63
N VAL A 58 -1.57 6.70 1.81
CA VAL A 58 -1.64 6.15 0.44
C VAL A 58 -0.55 6.78 -0.43
N PHE A 59 -0.39 8.11 -0.39
CA PHE A 59 0.68 8.79 -1.12
C PHE A 59 2.06 8.24 -0.77
N GLY A 60 2.35 8.06 0.53
CA GLY A 60 3.60 7.47 1.00
C GLY A 60 3.81 6.04 0.50
N ALA A 61 2.77 5.20 0.52
CA ALA A 61 2.82 3.84 -0.03
C ALA A 61 3.21 3.86 -1.52
N LEU A 62 2.45 4.60 -2.35
CA LEU A 62 2.67 4.65 -3.80
C LEU A 62 4.04 5.24 -4.15
N CYS A 63 4.47 6.28 -3.44
CA CYS A 63 5.79 6.87 -3.60
C CYS A 63 6.91 5.87 -3.28
N SER A 64 6.77 5.11 -2.19
CA SER A 64 7.74 4.07 -1.82
C SER A 64 7.82 2.94 -2.86
N MET A 65 6.68 2.53 -3.43
CA MET A 65 6.62 1.54 -4.51
C MET A 65 7.33 2.04 -5.77
N GLN A 66 7.07 3.28 -6.18
CA GLN A 66 7.71 3.89 -7.35
C GLN A 66 9.23 4.01 -7.19
N GLN A 67 9.70 4.36 -5.99
CA GLN A 67 11.13 4.48 -5.68
C GLN A 67 11.83 3.13 -5.46
N ALA A 68 11.10 2.02 -5.48
CA ALA A 68 11.64 0.69 -5.16
C ALA A 68 12.46 0.04 -6.31
N GLY A 69 12.89 0.80 -7.32
CA GLY A 69 13.69 0.26 -8.42
C GLY A 69 12.91 -0.68 -9.34
N GLY A 70 11.60 -0.45 -9.51
CA GLY A 70 10.75 -1.20 -10.43
C GLY A 70 10.44 -2.64 -10.00
N VAL A 71 10.60 -2.98 -8.71
CA VAL A 71 10.15 -4.27 -8.18
C VAL A 71 8.63 -4.33 -8.02
N TRP A 72 7.98 -3.18 -7.80
CA TRP A 72 6.54 -3.04 -7.88
C TRP A 72 6.15 -2.67 -9.31
N ILE A 73 5.23 -3.44 -9.90
CA ILE A 73 4.80 -3.27 -11.29
C ILE A 73 3.46 -2.56 -11.42
N GLY A 74 2.76 -2.32 -10.30
CA GLY A 74 1.48 -1.61 -10.31
C GLY A 74 0.69 -1.82 -9.03
N VAL A 75 -0.48 -1.19 -9.00
CA VAL A 75 -1.47 -1.22 -7.93
C VAL A 75 -2.87 -1.15 -8.51
N SER A 76 -3.85 -1.75 -7.84
CA SER A 76 -5.28 -1.49 -8.07
C SER A 76 -5.97 -1.02 -6.80
N TRP A 77 -6.81 0.01 -6.93
CA TRP A 77 -7.62 0.52 -5.83
C TRP A 77 -8.81 -0.42 -5.59
N TRP A 78 -9.07 -0.72 -4.32
CA TRP A 78 -10.26 -1.44 -3.88
C TRP A 78 -11.27 -0.46 -3.29
N ALA A 79 -12.42 -0.23 -3.93
CA ALA A 79 -12.86 -0.70 -5.23
C ALA A 79 -13.65 0.40 -5.95
N ALA A 80 -14.02 0.15 -7.20
CA ALA A 80 -15.05 0.93 -7.89
C ALA A 80 -16.41 0.22 -7.73
N GLY A 81 -17.01 -0.23 -8.83
CA GLY A 81 -18.34 -0.84 -8.86
C GLY A 81 -19.41 0.12 -9.40
N PRO A 82 -20.54 -0.40 -9.92
CA PRO A 82 -21.67 0.40 -10.39
C PRO A 82 -22.37 1.17 -9.27
#